data_AF-A0A7C7QIB4-F1
#
_entry.id   AF-A0A7C7QIB4-F1
#
_cell.length_a   1.000
_cell.length_b   1.000
_cell.length_c   1.000
_cell.angle_alpha   90.00
_cell.angle_beta   90.00
_cell.angle_gamma   90.00
#
_symmetry.space_group_name_H-M   'P 1'
#
loop_
_entity.id
_entity.type
_entity.pdbx_description
1 polymer ?
#
loop_
_entity_poly.entity_id
_entity_poly.type
_entity_poly.pdbx_seq_one_letter_code
_entity_poly.pdbx_strand_id
1 'polypeptide(L)' 'MPVHILLTKADKLKRGPAQSTLLQVRNRIAGQDNVSVQLFSALKGTGVEQARQVLDHWLDWAQDEIDAPEAG' A
#
# COMPACT_ATOMS: atom_id res chain seq x y z
N MET A 1 -9.56 7.82 -10.05
CA MET A 1 -8.13 7.84 -9.67
C MET A 1 -7.98 7.03 -8.38
N PRO A 2 -7.12 6.02 -8.35
CA PRO A 2 -6.95 5.19 -7.15
C PRO A 2 -6.24 5.97 -6.03
N VAL A 3 -6.56 5.64 -4.78
CA VAL A 3 -5.93 6.23 -3.59
C VAL A 3 -5.52 5.12 -2.62
N HIS A 4 -4.30 5.22 -2.10
CA HIS A 4 -3.77 4.28 -1.11
C HIS A 4 -3.19 5.05 0.08
N ILE A 5 -3.81 4.86 1.24
CA ILE A 5 -3.50 5.59 2.46
C ILE A 5 -2.48 4.80 3.28
N LEU A 6 -1.33 5.42 3.53
CA LEU A 6 -0.32 4.89 4.44
C LEU A 6 -0.46 5.52 5.83
N LEU A 7 -0.86 4.71 6.82
CA LEU A 7 -0.84 5.13 8.22
C LEU A 7 0.60 5.05 8.75
N THR A 8 1.36 6.12 8.52
CA THR A 8 2.79 6.21 8.79
C THR A 8 3.11 6.17 10.29
N LYS A 9 4.41 5.93 10.61
CA LYS A 9 4.94 5.84 11.99
C LYS A 9 4.22 4.79 12.84
N ALA A 10 3.74 3.70 12.22
CA ALA A 10 3.06 2.62 12.93
C ALA A 10 3.93 1.98 14.04
N ASP A 11 5.26 2.11 13.96
CA ASP A 11 6.22 1.70 14.98
C ASP A 11 6.08 2.45 16.33
N LYS A 12 5.40 3.60 16.34
CA LYS A 12 5.15 4.38 17.56
C LYS A 12 3.96 3.86 18.36
N LEU A 13 3.19 2.94 17.80
CA LEU A 13 2.00 2.38 18.43
C LEU A 13 2.21 0.91 18.77
N LYS A 14 1.65 0.48 19.89
CA LYS A 14 1.50 -0.95 20.17
C LYS A 14 0.57 -1.58 19.13
N ARG A 15 0.68 -2.90 18.93
CA ARG A 15 -0.11 -3.66 17.94
C ARG A 15 -1.61 -3.40 18.04
N GLY A 16 -2.18 -3.38 19.25
CA GLY A 16 -3.62 -3.12 19.47
C GLY A 16 -4.07 -1.74 18.95
N PRO A 17 -3.50 -0.63 19.47
CA PRO A 17 -3.81 0.73 18.99
C PRO A 17 -3.59 0.93 17.49
N ALA A 18 -2.53 0.35 16.91
CA ALA A 18 -2.29 0.41 15.46
C ALA A 18 -3.43 -0.25 14.67
N GLN A 19 -3.84 -1.47 15.07
CA GLN A 19 -4.95 -2.18 14.42
C GLN A 19 -6.30 -1.48 14.62
N SER A 20 -6.54 -0.90 15.81
CA SER A 20 -7.75 -0.11 16.04
C SER A 20 -7.82 1.11 15.12
N THR A 21 -6.71 1.82 14.95
CA THR A 21 -6.64 2.98 14.02
C THR A 21 -6.89 2.54 12.58
N LEU A 22 -6.26 1.44 12.15
CA LEU A 22 -6.48 0.87 10.82
C LEU A 22 -7.96 0.54 10.58
N LEU A 23 -8.62 -0.12 11.55
CA LEU A 23 -10.03 -0.46 11.47
C LEU A 23 -10.92 0.79 11.41
N GLN A 24 -10.64 1.80 12.22
CA GLN A 24 -11.39 3.07 12.21
C GLN A 24 -11.32 3.75 10.84
N VAL A 25 -10.12 3.82 10.24
CA VAL A 25 -9.96 4.42 8.91
C VAL A 25 -10.67 3.59 7.85
N ARG A 26 -10.53 2.25 7.88
CA ARG A 26 -11.26 1.33 6.97
C ARG A 26 -12.76 1.56 7.01
N ASN A 27 -13.35 1.66 8.21
CA ASN A 27 -14.78 1.91 8.36
C ASN A 27 -15.20 3.28 7.78
N ARG A 28 -14.35 4.30 7.91
CA ARG A 28 -14.62 5.64 7.40
C ARG A 28 -14.56 5.74 5.87
N ILE A 29 -13.83 4.84 5.22
CA ILE A 29 -13.68 4.79 3.76
C ILE A 29 -14.49 3.66 3.10
N ALA A 30 -15.29 2.90 3.86
CA ALA A 30 -15.95 1.68 3.38
C ALA A 30 -16.90 1.88 2.18
N GLY A 31 -17.37 3.10 1.93
CA GLY A 31 -18.19 3.46 0.76
C GLY A 31 -17.43 4.17 -0.36
N GLN A 32 -16.10 4.24 -0.29
CA GLN A 32 -15.27 4.85 -1.32
C GLN A 32 -14.62 3.76 -2.17
N ASP A 33 -15.04 3.67 -3.42
CA ASP A 33 -14.41 2.77 -4.38
C ASP A 33 -12.97 3.20 -4.68
N ASN A 34 -12.08 2.24 -4.94
CA ASN A 34 -10.67 2.47 -5.28
C ASN A 34 -9.84 3.17 -4.20
N VAL A 35 -10.28 3.15 -2.94
CA VAL A 35 -9.50 3.63 -1.79
C VAL A 35 -9.09 2.45 -0.91
N SER A 36 -7.81 2.36 -0.59
CA SER A 36 -7.28 1.34 0.32
C SER A 36 -6.41 1.97 1.42
N VAL A 37 -6.18 1.23 2.50
CA VAL A 37 -5.40 1.71 3.66
C VAL A 37 -4.60 0.59 4.31
N GLN A 38 -3.38 0.90 4.74
CA GLN A 38 -2.50 0.00 5.46
C GLN A 38 -1.71 0.69 6.58
N LEU A 39 -1.13 -0.09 7.48
CA LEU A 39 -0.11 0.39 8.41
C LEU A 39 1.23 0.52 7.69
N PHE A 40 2.01 1.55 8.04
CA PHE A 40 3.31 1.78 7.44
C PHE A 40 4.35 2.27 8.44
N SER A 41 5.56 1.73 8.37
CA SER A 41 6.74 2.26 9.07
C SER A 41 7.97 2.11 8.19
N ALA A 42 8.52 3.24 7.72
CA ALA A 42 9.80 3.25 7.01
C ALA A 42 10.93 2.73 7.90
N LEU A 43 10.91 3.06 9.20
CA LEU A 43 11.94 2.68 10.16
C LEU A 43 11.96 1.17 10.43
N LYS A 44 10.78 0.52 10.46
CA LYS A 44 10.66 -0.91 10.76
C LYS A 44 10.35 -1.77 9.54
N GLY A 45 10.32 -1.19 8.34
CA GLY A 45 9.96 -1.87 7.09
C GLY A 45 8.52 -2.39 7.04
N THR A 46 7.67 -2.03 8.01
CA THR A 46 6.28 -2.50 8.08
C THR A 46 5.48 -1.92 6.91
N GLY A 47 4.83 -2.78 6.13
CA GLY A 47 3.96 -2.39 5.02
C GLY A 47 4.70 -1.93 3.75
N VAL A 48 6.05 -1.95 3.73
CA VAL A 48 6.81 -1.52 2.54
C VAL A 48 6.50 -2.39 1.33
N GLU A 49 6.47 -3.70 1.51
CA GLU A 49 6.20 -4.65 0.42
C GLU A 49 4.79 -4.49 -0.14
N GLN A 50 3.78 -4.37 0.73
CA GLN A 50 2.41 -4.11 0.32
C GLN A 50 2.28 -2.77 -0.43
N ALA A 51 2.97 -1.72 0.02
CA ALA A 51 2.95 -0.42 -0.65
C ALA A 51 3.59 -0.50 -2.05
N ARG A 52 4.68 -1.25 -2.21
CA ARG A 52 5.30 -1.50 -3.53
C ARG A 52 4.33 -2.20 -4.47
N GLN A 53 3.69 -3.29 -4.03
CA GLN A 53 2.73 -4.02 -4.85
C GLN A 53 1.58 -3.14 -5.35
N VAL A 54 1.08 -2.21 -4.51
CA VAL A 54 0.06 -1.24 -4.93
C VAL A 54 0.60 -0.28 -5.98
N LEU A 55 1.84 0.21 -5.81
CA LEU A 55 2.48 1.09 -6.79
C LEU A 55 2.77 0.36 -8.10
N ASP A 56 3.29 -0.87 -8.04
CA ASP A 56 3.58 -1.71 -9.20
C ASP A 56 2.30 -1.95 -10.01
N HIS A 57 1.18 -2.21 -9.33
CA HIS A 57 -0.13 -2.33 -9.97
C HIS A 57 -0.60 -1.01 -10.61
N TRP A 58 -0.39 0.14 -9.97
CA TRP A 58 -0.80 1.44 -10.53
C TRP A 58 0.06 1.89 -11.70
N LEU A 59 1.34 1.56 -11.66
CA LEU A 59 2.32 1.90 -12.70
C LEU A 59 2.30 0.89 -13.84
N ASP A 60 1.45 -0.14 -13.75
CA ASP A 60 1.38 -1.25 -14.70
C ASP A 60 2.77 -1.87 -14.93
N TRP A 61 3.56 -2.01 -13.86
CA TRP A 61 4.87 -2.68 -13.90
C TRP A 61 4.71 -4.22 -14.01
N ALA A 62 3.59 -4.68 -14.55
CA ALA A 62 3.36 -6.04 -14.96
C ALA A 62 4.03 -6.26 -16.33
N GLN A 63 5.35 -6.51 -16.31
CA GLN A 63 6.03 -7.44 -17.22
C GLN A 63 5.76 -7.33 -18.75
N ASP A 64 5.48 -6.17 -19.35
CA ASP A 64 5.31 -6.06 -20.81
C ASP A 64 6.55 -5.54 -21.57
N GLU A 65 7.68 -5.22 -20.91
CA GLU A 65 8.84 -4.60 -21.58
C GLU A 65 10.23 -5.11 -21.13
N ILE A 66 10.35 -6.32 -20.56
CA ILE A 66 11.67 -6.94 -20.29
C ILE A 66 11.94 -8.16 -21.22
N ASP A 67 10.95 -8.59 -22.01
CA ASP A 67 11.07 -9.70 -22.98
C ASP A 67 10.78 -9.25 -24.44
N ALA A 68 11.13 -8.02 -24.82
CA ALA A 68 11.24 -7.72 -26.24
C ALA A 68 12.46 -8.50 -26.78
N PRO A 69 12.31 -9.49 -27.68
CA PRO A 69 13.48 -10.08 -28.33
C PRO A 69 14.19 -8.96 -29.07
N GLU A 70 15.49 -8.78 -28.80
CA GLU A 70 16.33 -7.90 -29.62
C GLU A 70 16.31 -8.43 -31.05
N ALA A 71 15.42 -7.85 -31.86
CA ALA A 71 15.42 -8.01 -33.29
C ALA A 71 16.53 -7.11 -33.85
N GLY A 72 17.69 -7.71 -34.12
CA GLY A 72 18.83 -7.05 -34.77
C GLY A 72 20.11 -7.87 -34.71
#